data_AF-A0A1A8ICR5-F1
#
_entry.id   AF-A0A1A8ICR5-F1
#
_cell.length_a   1.000
_cell.length_b   1.000
_cell.length_c   1.000
_cell.angle_alpha   90.00
_cell.angle_beta   90.00
_cell.angle_gamma   90.00
#
_symmetry.space_group_name_H-M   'P 1'
#
loop_
_entity.id
_entity.type
_entity.pdbx_description
1 polymer ?
#
loop_
_entity_poly.entity_id
_entity_poly.type
_entity_poly.pdbx_seq_one_letter_code
_entity_poly.pdbx_strand_id
1 'polypeptide(L)'
;LAIGSVHGHSAAVGPLSVVWVDAHADVNTPLTSSTGNIHGQPMSYLLYELQSKIPALPSFSWMKACVSARDLVYIGLRDVDPAEHYILKLLGVKVFSMSQVDQLGVARVMEETCDYLCASAQKPIHLSYDIDAIDPSVTPATGTPVVGGLTYREGLYITEHLSQTGLLSAVDLVEVNPKRGRTEEEVLSTVTTAVDLLLGCFGHVREGNHPSDYRLPEPQR
;
A
#
# COMPACT_ATOMS: atom_id res chain seq x y z
N LEU A 1 -5.24 -0.13 -11.19
CA LEU A 1 -6.38 0.61 -10.58
C LEU A 1 -5.90 1.88 -9.87
N ALA A 2 -4.81 1.79 -9.11
CA ALA A 2 -4.17 2.90 -8.38
C ALA A 2 -4.07 4.24 -9.14
N ILE A 3 -3.78 4.22 -10.45
CA ILE A 3 -3.80 5.43 -11.29
C ILE A 3 -5.10 6.23 -11.12
N GLY A 4 -6.25 5.56 -11.18
CA GLY A 4 -7.55 6.22 -11.08
C GLY A 4 -7.94 6.58 -9.65
N SER A 5 -7.70 5.69 -8.69
CA SER A 5 -8.07 5.89 -7.28
C SER A 5 -7.25 7.03 -6.65
N VAL A 6 -5.92 7.04 -6.82
CA VAL A 6 -5.05 8.10 -6.30
C VAL A 6 -5.34 9.43 -6.98
N HIS A 7 -5.51 9.44 -8.31
CA HIS A 7 -5.85 10.67 -9.04
C HIS A 7 -7.20 11.24 -8.61
N GLY A 8 -8.23 10.39 -8.51
CA GLY A 8 -9.57 10.80 -8.05
C GLY A 8 -9.56 11.30 -6.60
N HIS A 9 -8.81 10.63 -5.72
CA HIS A 9 -8.66 11.04 -4.33
C HIS A 9 -7.98 12.41 -4.24
N SER A 10 -6.85 12.61 -4.92
CA SER A 10 -6.15 13.91 -4.94
C SER A 10 -7.01 15.03 -5.53
N ALA A 11 -7.80 14.75 -6.56
CA ALA A 11 -8.74 15.73 -7.11
C ALA A 11 -9.82 16.16 -6.09
N ALA A 12 -10.20 15.28 -5.16
CA ALA A 12 -11.22 15.56 -4.15
C ALA A 12 -10.66 16.26 -2.91
N VAL A 13 -9.46 15.89 -2.44
CA VAL A 13 -8.91 16.35 -1.15
C VAL A 13 -7.67 17.25 -1.28
N GLY A 14 -7.14 17.43 -2.48
CA GLY A 14 -5.92 18.18 -2.75
C GLY A 14 -4.64 17.35 -2.54
N PRO A 15 -3.54 17.96 -2.05
CA PRO A 15 -2.30 17.25 -1.77
C PRO A 15 -2.52 16.14 -0.72
N LEU A 16 -2.04 14.95 -1.03
CA LEU A 16 -2.14 13.76 -0.17
C LEU A 16 -0.77 13.09 -0.03
N SER A 17 -0.67 12.18 0.94
CA SER A 17 0.45 11.26 1.08
C SER A 17 0.03 9.85 0.65
N VAL A 18 0.94 9.10 0.05
CA VAL A 18 0.71 7.71 -0.38
C VAL A 18 1.59 6.77 0.44
N VAL A 19 0.96 5.77 1.06
CA VAL A 19 1.65 4.61 1.62
C VAL A 19 1.38 3.45 0.68
N TRP A 20 2.43 2.91 0.08
CA TRP A 20 2.37 1.83 -0.89
C TRP A 20 2.95 0.56 -0.25
N VAL A 21 2.08 -0.40 0.06
CA VAL A 21 2.46 -1.65 0.72
C VAL A 21 2.43 -2.77 -0.30
N ASP A 22 3.60 -3.25 -0.71
CA ASP A 22 3.76 -4.08 -1.92
C ASP A 22 5.11 -4.82 -1.91
N ALA A 23 5.19 -5.95 -2.61
CA ALA A 23 6.46 -6.59 -2.94
C ALA A 23 7.24 -5.84 -4.05
N HIS A 24 6.52 -5.14 -4.92
CA HIS A 24 6.97 -4.46 -6.12
C HIS A 24 6.91 -2.94 -6.00
N ALA A 25 7.69 -2.23 -6.81
CA ALA A 25 7.69 -0.77 -6.78
C ALA A 25 6.61 -0.14 -7.68
N ASP A 26 6.13 -0.88 -8.69
CA ASP A 26 5.07 -0.44 -9.58
C ASP A 26 5.29 0.94 -10.22
N VAL A 27 6.57 1.25 -10.47
CA VAL A 27 7.05 2.57 -10.90
C VAL A 27 7.79 2.52 -12.22
N ASN A 28 7.76 1.38 -12.92
CA ASN A 28 8.22 1.32 -14.29
C ASN A 28 7.48 2.35 -15.15
N THR A 29 8.22 3.07 -15.97
CA THR A 29 7.65 3.87 -17.05
C THR A 29 7.27 2.94 -18.21
N PRO A 30 6.42 3.39 -19.17
CA PRO A 30 6.13 2.61 -20.37
C PRO A 30 7.36 2.25 -21.22
N LEU A 31 8.46 2.99 -21.05
CA LEU A 31 9.72 2.77 -21.77
C LEU A 31 10.71 1.88 -21.01
N THR A 32 10.52 1.68 -19.70
CA THR A 32 11.40 0.84 -18.87
C THR A 32 10.81 -0.53 -18.60
N SER A 33 9.48 -0.66 -18.63
CA SER A 33 8.79 -1.94 -18.45
C SER A 33 9.21 -2.95 -19.52
N SER A 34 9.72 -4.11 -19.10
CA SER A 34 10.10 -5.21 -20.00
C SER A 34 8.90 -6.02 -20.50
N THR A 35 7.79 -6.03 -19.75
CA THR A 35 6.57 -6.80 -20.03
C THR A 35 5.51 -5.97 -20.75
N GLY A 36 5.54 -4.64 -20.59
CA GLY A 36 4.46 -3.75 -21.04
C GLY A 36 3.19 -3.86 -20.19
N ASN A 37 3.16 -4.67 -19.14
CA ASN A 37 2.00 -4.80 -18.26
C ASN A 37 1.83 -3.52 -17.43
N ILE A 38 0.64 -2.92 -17.51
CA ILE A 38 0.35 -1.62 -16.88
C ILE A 38 0.27 -1.71 -15.36
N HIS A 39 0.03 -2.90 -14.78
CA HIS A 39 -0.05 -3.05 -13.31
C HIS A 39 1.26 -2.70 -12.60
N GLY A 40 2.42 -2.90 -13.23
CA GLY A 40 3.73 -2.53 -12.69
C GLY A 40 4.20 -1.11 -13.03
N GLN A 41 3.30 -0.26 -13.53
CA GLN A 41 3.58 1.11 -13.95
C GLN A 41 2.83 2.25 -13.20
N PRO A 42 1.80 2.02 -12.35
CA PRO A 42 0.94 3.08 -11.83
C PRO A 42 1.65 4.29 -11.26
N MET A 43 2.69 4.09 -10.47
CA MET A 43 3.34 5.22 -9.78
C MET A 43 4.14 6.11 -10.74
N SER A 44 4.62 5.57 -11.86
CA SER A 44 5.30 6.37 -12.88
C SER A 44 4.39 7.46 -13.47
N TYR A 45 3.11 7.14 -13.60
CA TYR A 45 2.06 8.01 -14.11
C TYR A 45 1.62 9.09 -13.11
N LEU A 46 1.74 8.81 -11.82
CA LEU A 46 1.24 9.66 -10.73
C LEU A 46 2.29 10.64 -10.20
N LEU A 47 3.58 10.33 -10.35
CA LEU A 47 4.68 11.14 -9.84
C LEU A 47 4.95 12.39 -10.69
N TYR A 48 4.96 13.57 -10.07
CA TYR A 48 5.29 14.84 -10.73
C TYR A 48 6.67 14.79 -11.39
N GLU A 49 7.64 14.20 -10.70
CA GLU A 49 9.04 14.14 -11.11
C GLU A 49 9.25 13.26 -12.36
N LEU A 50 8.32 12.35 -12.65
CA LEU A 50 8.37 11.45 -13.80
C LEU A 50 7.49 11.90 -14.97
N GLN A 51 6.73 13.00 -14.85
CA GLN A 51 5.80 13.43 -15.90
C GLN A 51 6.47 13.60 -17.28
N SER A 52 7.72 14.08 -17.31
CA SER A 52 8.50 14.22 -18.56
C SER A 52 8.95 12.91 -19.20
N LYS A 53 8.82 11.79 -18.48
CA LYS A 53 9.19 10.43 -18.92
C LYS A 53 8.00 9.61 -19.38
N ILE A 54 6.78 10.10 -19.17
CA ILE A 54 5.55 9.43 -19.60
C ILE A 54 5.20 9.88 -21.02
N PRO A 55 5.14 8.97 -22.00
CA PRO A 55 4.73 9.32 -23.36
C PRO A 55 3.28 9.79 -23.38
N ALA A 56 2.95 10.67 -24.33
CA ALA A 56 1.56 11.07 -24.55
C ALA A 56 0.75 9.87 -25.05
N LEU A 57 -0.08 9.31 -24.18
CA LEU A 57 -1.00 8.23 -24.51
C LEU A 57 -2.40 8.81 -24.70
N PRO A 58 -3.01 8.75 -25.90
CA PRO A 58 -4.31 9.38 -26.15
C PRO A 58 -5.40 9.00 -25.14
N SER A 59 -5.45 7.72 -24.76
CA SER A 59 -6.41 7.17 -23.78
C SER A 59 -6.14 7.61 -22.33
N PHE A 60 -4.97 8.18 -22.03
CA PHE A 60 -4.60 8.70 -20.72
C PHE A 60 -4.41 10.23 -20.72
N SER A 61 -4.89 10.93 -21.74
CA SER A 61 -4.80 12.40 -21.84
C SER A 61 -5.47 13.16 -20.68
N TRP A 62 -6.40 12.54 -19.98
CA TRP A 62 -7.06 13.09 -18.79
C TRP A 62 -6.17 13.07 -17.55
N MET A 63 -5.17 12.20 -17.53
CA MET A 63 -4.33 11.94 -16.38
C MET A 63 -3.32 13.07 -16.18
N LYS A 64 -3.22 13.52 -14.93
CA LYS A 64 -2.19 14.46 -14.50
C LYS A 64 -1.46 13.86 -13.30
N ALA A 65 -0.14 14.03 -13.26
CA ALA A 65 0.61 13.72 -12.06
C ALA A 65 0.02 14.48 -10.86
N CYS A 66 -0.06 13.82 -9.72
CA CYS A 66 -0.72 14.33 -8.51
C CYS A 66 0.03 14.03 -7.21
N VAL A 67 1.12 13.27 -7.26
CA VAL A 67 1.93 12.87 -6.10
C VAL A 67 3.36 13.33 -6.30
N SER A 68 4.01 13.88 -5.26
CA SER A 68 5.45 14.13 -5.27
C SER A 68 6.18 12.95 -4.66
N ALA A 69 7.39 12.65 -5.12
CA ALA A 69 8.23 11.59 -4.57
C ALA A 69 8.46 11.69 -3.05
N ARG A 70 8.43 12.90 -2.49
CA ARG A 70 8.55 13.14 -1.03
C ARG A 70 7.30 12.78 -0.22
N ASP A 71 6.16 12.63 -0.89
CA ASP A 71 4.86 12.32 -0.30
C ASP A 71 4.52 10.83 -0.46
N LEU A 72 5.52 10.01 -0.83
CA LEU A 72 5.39 8.58 -1.09
C LEU A 72 6.32 7.78 -0.18
N VAL A 73 5.78 6.74 0.45
CA VAL A 73 6.54 5.75 1.22
C VAL A 73 6.18 4.35 0.72
N TYR A 74 7.21 3.54 0.43
CA TYR A 74 7.04 2.11 0.16
C TYR A 74 7.36 1.26 1.38
N ILE A 75 6.59 0.19 1.59
CA ILE A 75 6.82 -0.83 2.62
C ILE A 75 6.65 -2.22 2.00
N GLY A 76 7.62 -3.11 2.20
CA GLY A 76 7.53 -4.53 1.78
C GLY A 76 8.32 -4.91 0.53
N LEU A 77 9.02 -3.94 -0.10
CA LEU A 77 9.72 -4.17 -1.37
C LEU A 77 10.73 -5.32 -1.27
N ARG A 78 10.67 -6.22 -2.26
CA ARG A 78 11.58 -7.37 -2.36
C ARG A 78 11.71 -7.95 -3.77
N ASP A 79 10.94 -7.46 -4.74
CA ASP A 79 11.16 -7.75 -6.17
C ASP A 79 11.06 -6.44 -6.95
N VAL A 80 12.22 -5.84 -7.23
CA VAL A 80 12.31 -4.48 -7.79
C VAL A 80 13.20 -4.52 -9.01
N ASP A 81 12.67 -4.09 -10.15
CA ASP A 81 13.42 -4.04 -11.40
C ASP A 81 14.61 -3.05 -11.30
N PRO A 82 15.71 -3.26 -12.06
CA PRO A 82 16.84 -2.33 -12.06
C PRO A 82 16.46 -0.88 -12.37
N ALA A 83 15.51 -0.66 -13.29
CA ALA A 83 15.03 0.67 -13.65
C ALA A 83 14.22 1.31 -12.52
N GLU A 84 13.37 0.53 -11.85
CA GLU A 84 12.60 1.00 -10.69
C GLU A 84 13.51 1.36 -9.54
N HIS A 85 14.48 0.49 -9.21
CA HIS A 85 15.48 0.78 -8.19
C HIS A 85 16.24 2.07 -8.51
N TYR A 86 16.63 2.29 -9.77
CA TYR A 86 17.25 3.55 -10.19
C TYR A 86 16.33 4.76 -9.98
N ILE A 87 15.06 4.67 -10.35
CA ILE A 87 14.06 5.72 -10.15
C ILE A 87 13.92 6.05 -8.66
N LEU A 88 13.74 5.05 -7.80
CA LEU A 88 13.59 5.25 -6.36
C LEU A 88 14.80 5.97 -5.75
N LYS A 89 16.02 5.58 -6.15
CA LYS A 89 17.26 6.24 -5.70
C LYS A 89 17.40 7.66 -6.26
N LEU A 90 17.11 7.86 -7.54
CA LEU A 90 17.21 9.16 -8.21
C LEU A 90 16.28 10.19 -7.58
N LEU A 91 15.05 9.78 -7.26
CA LEU A 91 14.02 10.66 -6.70
C LEU A 91 14.09 10.78 -5.18
N GLY A 92 14.90 9.96 -4.51
CA GLY A 92 15.03 9.96 -3.05
C GLY A 92 13.75 9.51 -2.34
N VAL A 93 13.00 8.59 -2.93
CA VAL A 93 11.77 8.04 -2.34
C VAL A 93 12.11 7.29 -1.05
N LYS A 94 11.30 7.48 0.00
CA LYS A 94 11.45 6.73 1.26
C LYS A 94 10.94 5.30 1.06
N VAL A 95 11.82 4.33 1.31
CA VAL A 95 11.56 2.91 1.05
C VAL A 95 11.96 2.09 2.27
N PHE A 96 11.07 1.18 2.67
CA PHE A 96 11.31 0.10 3.62
C PHE A 96 11.11 -1.24 2.92
N SER A 97 12.16 -1.72 2.24
CA SER A 97 12.27 -3.10 1.76
C SER A 97 12.20 -4.09 2.92
N MET A 98 12.01 -5.38 2.62
CA MET A 98 12.00 -6.41 3.65
C MET A 98 13.28 -6.43 4.50
N SER A 99 14.46 -6.09 3.93
CA SER A 99 15.69 -5.97 4.73
C SER A 99 15.62 -4.89 5.81
N GLN A 100 14.90 -3.80 5.57
CA GLN A 100 14.70 -2.74 6.57
C GLN A 100 13.63 -3.13 7.58
N VAL A 101 12.60 -3.88 7.15
CA VAL A 101 11.62 -4.48 8.06
C VAL A 101 12.31 -5.47 9.00
N ASP A 102 13.19 -6.33 8.50
CA ASP A 102 13.98 -7.28 9.30
C ASP A 102 14.86 -6.56 10.34
N GLN A 103 15.50 -5.47 9.93
CA GLN A 103 16.45 -4.75 10.77
C GLN A 103 15.76 -3.91 11.86
N LEU A 104 14.67 -3.22 11.50
CA LEU A 104 14.02 -2.23 12.36
C LEU A 104 12.83 -2.81 13.13
N GLY A 105 12.19 -3.85 12.58
CA GLY A 105 10.86 -4.30 12.96
C GLY A 105 9.76 -3.37 12.43
N VAL A 106 8.59 -3.93 12.14
CA VAL A 106 7.44 -3.19 11.57
C VAL A 106 7.02 -1.98 12.42
N ALA A 107 7.15 -2.07 13.75
CA ALA A 107 6.81 -0.98 14.65
C ALA A 107 7.62 0.28 14.36
N ARG A 108 8.94 0.14 14.25
CA ARG A 108 9.83 1.25 13.95
C ARG A 108 9.66 1.75 12.51
N VAL A 109 9.38 0.86 11.57
CA VAL A 109 9.05 1.23 10.18
C VAL A 109 7.82 2.14 10.13
N MET A 110 6.77 1.82 10.90
CA MET A 110 5.56 2.64 10.94
C MET A 110 5.77 3.98 11.64
N GLU A 111 6.51 4.00 12.76
CA GLU A 111 6.92 5.27 13.40
C GLU A 111 7.62 6.19 12.40
N GLU A 112 8.65 5.69 11.71
CA GLU A 112 9.39 6.48 10.73
C GLU A 112 8.57 6.87 9.50
N THR A 113 7.61 6.03 9.09
CA THR A 113 6.68 6.34 8.00
C THR A 113 5.79 7.53 8.38
N CYS A 114 5.19 7.48 9.57
CA CYS A 114 4.35 8.56 10.08
C CYS A 114 5.15 9.85 10.29
N ASP A 115 6.34 9.77 10.89
CA ASP A 115 7.22 10.93 11.07
C ASP A 115 7.61 11.56 9.72
N TYR A 116 7.98 10.73 8.74
CA TYR A 116 8.36 11.20 7.42
C TYR A 116 7.21 11.92 6.70
N LEU A 117 6.01 11.32 6.69
CA LEU A 117 4.84 11.89 6.02
C LEU A 117 4.30 13.14 6.72
N CYS A 118 4.41 13.21 8.05
CA CYS A 118 3.95 14.35 8.85
C CYS A 118 5.00 15.47 8.99
N ALA A 119 6.25 15.26 8.55
CA ALA A 119 7.35 16.21 8.75
C ALA A 119 7.10 17.61 8.17
N SER A 120 6.33 17.69 7.06
CA SER A 120 6.05 18.97 6.39
C SER A 120 4.64 19.49 6.62
N ALA A 121 3.64 18.62 6.62
CA ALA A 121 2.24 18.92 6.90
C ALA A 121 1.46 17.63 7.15
N GLN A 122 0.40 17.69 7.94
CA GLN A 122 -0.56 16.60 8.01
C GLN A 122 -1.43 16.61 6.76
N LYS A 123 -1.34 15.55 5.96
CA LYS A 123 -2.10 15.36 4.72
C LYS A 123 -2.98 14.12 4.83
N PRO A 124 -4.11 14.05 4.10
CA PRO A 124 -4.85 12.81 3.93
C PRO A 124 -3.93 11.69 3.42
N ILE A 125 -4.03 10.51 4.00
CA ILE A 125 -3.27 9.32 3.60
C ILE A 125 -4.12 8.49 2.64
N HIS A 126 -3.53 8.16 1.50
CA HIS A 126 -4.02 7.13 0.59
C HIS A 126 -3.17 5.87 0.80
N LEU A 127 -3.78 4.80 1.28
CA LEU A 127 -3.14 3.50 1.37
C LEU A 127 -3.42 2.73 0.09
N SER A 128 -2.38 2.35 -0.66
CA SER A 128 -2.50 1.33 -1.70
C SER A 128 -1.81 0.07 -1.21
N TYR A 129 -2.61 -0.98 -0.98
CA TYR A 129 -2.14 -2.23 -0.39
C TYR A 129 -2.27 -3.36 -1.42
N ASP A 130 -1.14 -3.84 -1.92
CA ASP A 130 -1.08 -5.08 -2.70
C ASP A 130 -1.07 -6.29 -1.76
N ILE A 131 -1.97 -7.25 -2.00
CA ILE A 131 -2.05 -8.46 -1.18
C ILE A 131 -0.78 -9.31 -1.27
N ASP A 132 0.01 -9.15 -2.34
CA ASP A 132 1.29 -9.82 -2.51
C ASP A 132 2.42 -9.22 -1.66
N ALA A 133 2.19 -8.11 -0.95
CA ALA A 133 3.11 -7.61 0.07
C ALA A 133 3.29 -8.62 1.22
N ILE A 134 2.21 -9.33 1.54
CA ILE A 134 2.19 -10.41 2.53
C ILE A 134 2.81 -11.68 1.93
N ASP A 135 3.51 -12.45 2.77
CA ASP A 135 4.18 -13.66 2.32
C ASP A 135 3.18 -14.66 1.69
N PRO A 136 3.54 -15.33 0.57
CA PRO A 136 2.67 -16.30 -0.09
C PRO A 136 2.27 -17.50 0.77
N SER A 137 2.93 -17.76 1.91
CA SER A 137 2.43 -18.72 2.90
C SER A 137 1.11 -18.33 3.55
N VAL A 138 0.69 -17.05 3.44
CA VAL A 138 -0.56 -16.49 3.96
C VAL A 138 -1.47 -16.01 2.81
N THR A 139 -0.92 -15.36 1.79
CA THR A 139 -1.71 -14.81 0.66
C THR A 139 -1.34 -15.42 -0.70
N PRO A 140 -1.42 -16.76 -0.87
CA PRO A 140 -0.99 -17.43 -2.10
C PRO A 140 -1.83 -17.10 -3.35
N ALA A 141 -3.08 -16.67 -3.19
CA ALA A 141 -4.00 -16.42 -4.31
C ALA A 141 -3.82 -15.01 -4.90
N THR A 142 -2.62 -14.73 -5.43
CA THR A 142 -2.25 -13.48 -6.10
C THR A 142 -1.54 -13.73 -7.45
N GLY A 143 -1.38 -12.70 -8.27
CA GLY A 143 -0.75 -12.76 -9.60
C GLY A 143 0.76 -12.99 -9.57
N THR A 144 1.46 -12.35 -8.63
CA THR A 144 2.93 -12.22 -8.57
C THR A 144 3.48 -12.55 -7.18
N PRO A 145 3.31 -13.79 -6.67
CA PRO A 145 3.75 -14.12 -5.32
C PRO A 145 5.29 -14.10 -5.19
N VAL A 146 5.80 -13.34 -4.22
CA VAL A 146 7.23 -13.27 -3.87
C VAL A 146 7.47 -13.69 -2.43
N VAL A 147 8.30 -14.71 -2.21
CA VAL A 147 8.61 -15.25 -0.87
C VAL A 147 9.41 -14.28 0.00
N GLY A 148 9.35 -14.46 1.32
CA GLY A 148 10.03 -13.61 2.29
C GLY A 148 9.31 -12.28 2.49
N GLY A 149 7.97 -12.31 2.43
CA GLY A 149 7.13 -11.12 2.57
C GLY A 149 6.79 -10.78 4.01
N LEU A 150 5.92 -9.78 4.17
CA LEU A 150 5.37 -9.41 5.46
C LEU A 150 4.58 -10.58 6.06
N THR A 151 4.70 -10.77 7.36
CA THR A 151 3.83 -11.69 8.08
C THR A 151 2.42 -11.12 8.21
N TYR A 152 1.43 -11.98 8.43
CA TYR A 152 0.05 -11.57 8.75
C TYR A 152 -0.01 -10.50 9.87
N ARG A 153 0.79 -10.68 10.93
CA ARG A 153 0.83 -9.76 12.08
C ARG A 153 1.38 -8.38 11.74
N GLU A 154 2.35 -8.31 10.83
CA GLU A 154 2.94 -7.06 10.37
C GLU A 154 1.99 -6.31 9.45
N GLY A 155 1.29 -7.03 8.56
CA GLY A 155 0.22 -6.45 7.74
C GLY A 155 -0.87 -5.78 8.57
N LEU A 156 -1.40 -6.50 9.58
CA LEU A 156 -2.38 -5.92 10.51
C LEU A 156 -1.83 -4.75 11.32
N TYR A 157 -0.55 -4.81 11.71
CA TYR A 157 0.07 -3.71 12.45
C TYR A 157 0.13 -2.43 11.60
N ILE A 158 0.46 -2.54 10.31
CA ILE A 158 0.47 -1.41 9.37
C ILE A 158 -0.92 -0.76 9.29
N THR A 159 -1.98 -1.56 9.09
CA THR A 159 -3.33 -1.02 8.91
C THR A 159 -3.92 -0.44 10.20
N GLU A 160 -3.70 -1.08 11.35
CA GLU A 160 -4.08 -0.54 12.67
C GLU A 160 -3.39 0.81 12.92
N HIS A 161 -2.07 0.91 12.66
CA HIS A 161 -1.33 2.13 12.94
C HIS A 161 -1.72 3.28 11.99
N LEU A 162 -1.96 3.00 10.71
CA LEU A 162 -2.48 3.99 9.78
C LEU A 162 -3.88 4.47 10.18
N SER A 163 -4.76 3.57 10.63
CA SER A 163 -6.09 3.94 11.14
C SER A 163 -6.00 4.88 12.33
N GLN A 164 -5.09 4.60 13.28
CA GLN A 164 -4.86 5.39 14.49
C GLN A 164 -4.37 6.82 14.22
N THR A 165 -3.80 7.09 13.04
CA THR A 165 -3.44 8.46 12.66
C THR A 165 -4.65 9.39 12.53
N GLY A 166 -5.84 8.84 12.26
CA GLY A 166 -7.02 9.63 11.90
C GLY A 166 -6.92 10.34 10.54
N LEU A 167 -5.85 10.08 9.77
CA LEU A 167 -5.57 10.71 8.47
C LEU A 167 -5.85 9.77 7.29
N LEU A 168 -6.09 8.48 7.53
CA LEU A 168 -6.44 7.53 6.47
C LEU A 168 -7.75 7.93 5.80
N SER A 169 -7.67 8.26 4.51
CA SER A 169 -8.78 8.88 3.76
C SER A 169 -9.24 8.02 2.57
N ALA A 170 -8.36 7.16 2.04
CA ALA A 170 -8.71 6.20 1.01
C ALA A 170 -7.84 4.95 1.12
N VAL A 171 -8.40 3.82 0.70
CA VAL A 171 -7.73 2.51 0.69
C VAL A 171 -8.00 1.81 -0.64
N ASP A 172 -6.94 1.35 -1.29
CA ASP A 172 -7.01 0.31 -2.32
C ASP A 172 -6.52 -1.01 -1.71
N LEU A 173 -7.22 -2.11 -2.00
CA LEU A 173 -6.75 -3.45 -1.73
C LEU A 173 -6.80 -4.26 -3.04
N VAL A 174 -5.65 -4.64 -3.56
CA VAL A 174 -5.49 -5.10 -4.95
C VAL A 174 -4.89 -6.50 -5.06
N GLU A 175 -4.86 -7.00 -6.30
CA GLU A 175 -4.24 -8.26 -6.74
C GLU A 175 -4.73 -9.58 -6.09
N VAL A 176 -5.80 -9.53 -5.29
CA VAL A 176 -6.52 -10.75 -4.89
C VAL A 176 -7.07 -11.47 -6.12
N ASN A 177 -6.54 -12.66 -6.40
CA ASN A 177 -6.90 -13.46 -7.55
C ASN A 177 -7.25 -14.90 -7.14
N PRO A 178 -8.53 -15.18 -6.82
CA PRO A 178 -8.99 -16.51 -6.40
C PRO A 178 -8.65 -17.64 -7.39
N LYS A 179 -8.47 -17.33 -8.68
CA LYS A 179 -8.10 -18.33 -9.70
C LYS A 179 -6.65 -18.81 -9.59
N ARG A 180 -5.81 -18.13 -8.79
CA ARG A 180 -4.42 -18.50 -8.54
C ARG A 180 -4.24 -19.39 -7.32
N GLY A 181 -5.25 -19.48 -6.45
CA GLY A 181 -5.26 -20.46 -5.35
C GLY A 181 -5.40 -21.88 -5.88
N ARG A 182 -4.57 -22.79 -5.37
CA ARG A 182 -4.53 -24.22 -5.74
C ARG A 182 -5.60 -25.02 -4.99
N THR A 183 -6.02 -24.54 -3.83
CA THR A 183 -7.05 -25.14 -2.98
C THR A 183 -8.05 -24.08 -2.54
N GLU A 184 -9.22 -24.50 -2.09
CA GLU A 184 -10.21 -23.58 -1.48
C GLU A 184 -9.64 -22.89 -0.23
N GLU A 185 -8.79 -23.58 0.54
CA GLU A 185 -8.11 -23.04 1.71
C GLU A 185 -7.16 -21.90 1.36
N GLU A 186 -6.37 -22.04 0.29
CA GLU A 186 -5.47 -20.96 -0.19
C GLU A 186 -6.25 -19.71 -0.61
N VAL A 187 -7.38 -19.89 -1.28
CA VAL A 187 -8.28 -18.79 -1.66
C VAL A 187 -8.86 -18.14 -0.41
N LEU A 188 -9.38 -18.94 0.52
CA LEU A 188 -10.02 -18.44 1.73
C LEU A 188 -9.01 -17.71 2.61
N SER A 189 -7.79 -18.23 2.76
CA SER A 189 -6.71 -17.60 3.52
C SER A 189 -6.36 -16.22 2.96
N THR A 190 -6.25 -16.10 1.64
CA THR A 190 -5.97 -14.82 0.96
C THR A 190 -7.13 -13.82 1.13
N VAL A 191 -8.37 -14.26 0.92
CA VAL A 191 -9.57 -13.41 1.01
C VAL A 191 -9.83 -12.98 2.46
N THR A 192 -9.68 -13.87 3.44
CA THR A 192 -9.82 -13.53 4.85
C THR A 192 -8.75 -12.54 5.28
N THR A 193 -7.49 -12.75 4.88
CA THR A 193 -6.41 -11.78 5.15
C THR A 193 -6.72 -10.41 4.56
N ALA A 194 -7.20 -10.37 3.30
CA ALA A 194 -7.63 -9.14 2.64
C ALA A 194 -8.73 -8.40 3.42
N VAL A 195 -9.74 -9.13 3.92
CA VAL A 195 -10.82 -8.57 4.74
C VAL A 195 -10.28 -8.05 6.08
N ASP A 196 -9.42 -8.79 6.76
CA ASP A 196 -8.87 -8.40 8.05
C ASP A 196 -8.01 -7.13 7.95
N LEU A 197 -7.22 -6.99 6.87
CA LEU A 197 -6.46 -5.78 6.58
C LEU A 197 -7.38 -4.56 6.42
N LEU A 198 -8.51 -4.70 5.70
CA LEU A 198 -9.50 -3.63 5.55
C LEU A 198 -10.17 -3.29 6.88
N LEU A 199 -10.55 -4.29 7.68
CA LEU A 199 -11.13 -4.04 9.01
C LEU A 199 -10.14 -3.26 9.89
N GLY A 200 -8.85 -3.61 9.85
CA GLY A 200 -7.80 -2.87 10.54
C GLY A 200 -7.69 -1.40 10.11
N CYS A 201 -7.85 -1.12 8.81
CA CYS A 201 -7.88 0.25 8.29
C CYS A 201 -9.02 1.09 8.90
N PHE A 202 -10.14 0.45 9.28
CA PHE A 202 -11.34 1.11 9.79
C PHE A 202 -11.56 0.88 11.30
N GLY A 203 -10.48 0.67 12.05
CA GLY A 203 -10.48 0.76 13.51
C GLY A 203 -10.73 -0.57 14.23
N HIS A 204 -10.81 -1.70 13.52
CA HIS A 204 -10.76 -3.00 14.17
C HIS A 204 -9.35 -3.23 14.74
N VAL A 205 -9.25 -3.46 16.05
CA VAL A 205 -7.96 -3.69 16.72
C VAL A 205 -7.92 -5.07 17.36
N ARG A 206 -6.74 -5.69 17.35
CA ARG A 206 -6.53 -7.05 17.91
C ARG A 206 -6.82 -7.18 19.41
N GLU A 207 -6.73 -6.08 20.18
CA GLU A 207 -7.10 -6.09 21.60
C GLU A 207 -8.61 -6.10 21.86
N GLY A 208 -9.41 -5.92 20.81
CA GLY A 208 -10.87 -5.84 20.85
C GLY A 208 -11.39 -4.41 20.80
N ASN A 209 -12.65 -4.26 20.40
CA ASN A 209 -13.36 -2.99 20.34
C ASN A 209 -14.61 -3.05 21.21
N HIS A 210 -14.95 -1.94 21.85
CA HIS A 210 -16.27 -1.74 22.46
C HIS A 210 -16.80 -0.36 22.09
N PRO A 211 -18.13 -0.19 22.01
CA PRO A 211 -18.73 1.15 21.89
C PRO A 211 -18.29 2.04 23.05
N SER A 212 -18.12 3.34 22.80
CA SER A 212 -17.74 4.32 23.83
C SER A 212 -18.78 4.44 24.95
N ASP A 213 -20.02 4.04 24.69
CA ASP A 213 -21.15 4.05 25.62
C ASP A 213 -21.44 2.69 26.25
N TYR A 214 -20.58 1.69 26.04
CA TYR A 214 -20.75 0.36 26.62
C TYR A 214 -20.81 0.42 28.15
N ARG A 215 -21.84 -0.19 28.73
CA ARG A 215 -22.02 -0.33 30.18
C ARG A 215 -22.16 -1.79 30.55
N LEU A 216 -21.56 -2.17 31.67
CA LEU A 216 -21.76 -3.49 32.25
C LEU A 216 -23.25 -3.66 32.62
N PRO A 217 -23.90 -4.78 32.26
CA PRO A 217 -25.26 -5.06 32.70
C PRO A 217 -25.35 -5.17 34.22
N GLU A 218 -26.41 -4.58 34.79
CA GLU A 218 -26.70 -4.68 36.22
C GLU A 218 -27.42 -6.01 36.55
N PRO A 219 -27.16 -6.63 37.73
CA PRO A 219 -27.90 -7.81 38.17
C PRO A 219 -29.40 -7.52 38.29
N GLN A 220 -30.25 -8.39 37.72
CA GLN A 220 -31.69 -8.35 37.98
C GLN A 220 -31.95 -8.78 39.44
N ARG A 221 -32.64 -7.93 40.21
CA ARG A 221 -33.08 -8.24 41.58
C ARG A 221 -34.43 -8.95 41.58
#